data_AF-A0A7G9Y073-F1
#
_entry.id   AF-A0A7G9Y073-F1
#
_cell.length_a   1.000
_cell.length_b   1.000
_cell.length_c   1.000
_cell.angle_alpha   90.00
_cell.angle_beta   90.00
_cell.angle_gamma   90.00
#
_symmetry.space_group_name_H-M   'P 1'
#
loop_
_entity.id
_entity.type
_entity.pdbx_description
1 polymer ?
#
loop_
_entity_poly.entity_id
_entity_poly.type
_entity_poly.pdbx_seq_one_letter_code
_entity_poly.pdbx_strand_id
1 'polypeptide(L)'
;MNQDNPQVANAHVCRNCGAELTDENWYPSCQKPRNYYVCKKCYDKQISLWQKANPEKTNVSQLRSSARQRRKQGMRPFNENKECELYLGCHIAERVLSLVFKDVERMPMHNPGFDVICNHNKKIDIKSACMQKTGDWGFNIRHNTTADYFLCLAFDNREDLNPLHAWLLPGSKFNHRKNTSIRQSRIHKWDKYRLDLSKISDCCDSLRSTNTKPHVKTGSTNDLDWDLTIVDYLKAGIQPAKIAVKLGVPKQTLQYHLTKTAKQGYIKKAGYGVWNVLKEPEAEKSHIRTSSYIASVKTYPQVRTLSQSTLHQFKQDAVRAHAFMTKWQVIRNLKNWTNEKRKQYLTAHNIPFEPLGIAGGGQRIIVEGKKVWLLNHSIIIHDKASYFAELALTAKNTALAKHLSIIKHIERLLHVSFEIKGDHIFKVARQHFALMQNALAQQYNESGEKLEIRNGKGLWFLIDNSFNLNEAETVHPGSAMTDNKKVQDFFNSLKAQPITTDFVLTAMAGIQANQAAFAENMTSHIEAVRNLSTGVKDMTAAINQFKQP
;
A
#
# COMPACT_ATOMS: atom_id res chain seq x y z
N MET A 1 67.33 -13.25 22.95
CA MET A 1 67.11 -13.51 21.51
C MET A 1 65.71 -14.09 21.35
N ASN A 2 64.72 -13.24 21.09
CA ASN A 2 63.37 -13.67 20.72
C ASN A 2 63.35 -13.77 19.19
N GLN A 3 63.07 -14.96 18.67
CA GLN A 3 62.89 -15.17 17.24
C GLN A 3 61.47 -14.74 16.86
N ASP A 4 61.38 -13.61 16.15
CA ASP A 4 60.16 -13.18 15.47
C ASP A 4 59.80 -14.19 14.38
N ASN A 5 58.70 -14.90 14.58
CA ASN A 5 58.12 -15.78 13.57
C ASN A 5 57.13 -14.95 12.74
N PRO A 6 57.45 -14.59 11.48
CA PRO A 6 56.57 -13.77 10.67
C PRO A 6 55.27 -14.52 10.40
N GLN A 7 54.15 -13.98 10.91
CA GLN A 7 52.82 -14.46 10.57
C GLN A 7 52.62 -14.35 9.07
N VAL A 8 52.65 -15.48 8.37
CA VAL A 8 52.30 -15.59 6.95
C VAL A 8 50.84 -15.18 6.82
N ALA A 9 50.59 -13.98 6.29
CA ALA A 9 49.25 -13.53 5.97
C ALA A 9 48.63 -14.52 4.98
N ASN A 10 47.59 -15.25 5.41
CA ASN A 10 46.90 -16.21 4.56
C ASN A 10 46.38 -15.49 3.30
N ALA A 11 47.01 -15.77 2.15
CA ALA A 11 46.58 -15.27 0.86
C ALA A 11 45.09 -15.57 0.67
N HIS A 12 44.30 -14.53 0.42
CA HIS A 12 42.87 -14.68 0.22
C HIS A 12 42.63 -15.28 -1.17
N VAL A 13 42.09 -16.49 -1.24
CA VAL A 13 41.83 -17.16 -2.51
C VAL A 13 40.34 -17.10 -2.87
N CYS A 14 40.03 -16.82 -4.14
CA CYS A 14 38.68 -16.83 -4.68
C CYS A 14 38.05 -18.22 -4.56
N ARG A 15 36.94 -18.34 -3.85
CA ARG A 15 36.21 -19.61 -3.62
C ARG A 15 35.65 -20.24 -4.89
N ASN A 16 35.42 -19.45 -5.94
CA ASN A 16 34.81 -19.97 -7.16
C ASN A 16 35.84 -20.44 -8.19
N CYS A 17 36.99 -19.76 -8.30
CA CYS A 17 37.96 -20.05 -9.36
C CYS A 17 39.39 -20.27 -8.87
N GLY A 18 39.65 -20.23 -7.56
CA GLY A 18 40.97 -20.45 -6.99
C GLY A 18 41.99 -19.33 -7.24
N ALA A 19 41.60 -18.22 -7.86
CA ALA A 19 42.52 -17.10 -8.11
C ALA A 19 42.87 -16.38 -6.80
N GLU A 20 44.14 -16.03 -6.61
CA GLU A 20 44.59 -15.17 -5.53
C GLU A 20 43.93 -13.78 -5.63
N LEU A 21 43.38 -13.31 -4.51
CA LEU A 21 42.67 -12.04 -4.44
C LEU A 21 43.64 -10.91 -4.12
N THR A 22 43.68 -9.95 -5.03
CA THR A 22 44.40 -8.68 -4.88
C THR A 22 43.39 -7.54 -4.81
N ASP A 23 43.81 -6.36 -4.36
CA ASP A 23 42.93 -5.19 -4.30
C ASP A 23 42.39 -4.78 -5.69
N GLU A 24 43.13 -5.10 -6.76
CA GLU A 24 42.71 -4.86 -8.14
C GLU A 24 41.61 -5.81 -8.61
N ASN A 25 41.62 -7.07 -8.15
CA ASN A 25 40.73 -8.12 -8.65
C ASN A 25 39.60 -8.51 -7.68
N TRP A 26 39.49 -7.81 -6.54
CA TRP A 26 38.51 -8.06 -5.48
C TRP A 26 37.76 -6.78 -5.07
N TYR A 27 36.54 -6.90 -4.53
CA TYR A 27 35.75 -5.76 -4.05
C TYR A 27 35.89 -5.62 -2.53
N PRO A 28 36.62 -4.61 -2.00
CA PRO A 28 36.81 -4.44 -0.55
C PRO A 28 35.50 -4.26 0.22
N SER A 29 34.45 -3.71 -0.42
CA SER A 29 33.13 -3.52 0.16
C SER A 29 32.37 -4.84 0.44
N CYS A 30 32.78 -5.96 -0.16
CA CYS A 30 32.18 -7.28 0.06
C CYS A 30 32.70 -8.00 1.32
N GLN A 31 33.63 -7.39 2.07
CA GLN A 31 34.31 -8.02 3.20
C GLN A 31 33.43 -8.21 4.46
N LYS A 32 32.35 -7.44 4.62
CA LYS A 32 31.59 -7.36 5.89
C LYS A 32 30.17 -7.90 5.70
N PRO A 33 29.81 -9.15 6.11
CA PRO A 33 30.27 -9.85 7.31
C PRO A 33 30.42 -11.40 7.18
N ARG A 34 30.87 -11.97 6.04
CA ARG A 34 30.66 -13.43 5.76
C ARG A 34 31.82 -14.23 5.14
N ASN A 35 33.08 -13.82 5.24
CA ASN A 35 34.21 -14.54 4.59
C ASN A 35 33.93 -14.81 3.10
N TYR A 36 33.37 -13.81 2.40
CA TYR A 36 32.96 -13.93 1.01
C TYR A 36 34.13 -13.54 0.09
N TYR A 37 35.01 -14.50 -0.16
CA TYR A 37 36.19 -14.35 -1.01
C TYR A 37 35.85 -14.76 -2.44
N VAL A 38 35.33 -13.84 -3.25
CA VAL A 38 35.01 -14.06 -4.67
C VAL A 38 35.61 -12.93 -5.51
N CYS A 39 36.40 -13.27 -6.53
CA CYS A 39 37.02 -12.27 -7.41
C CYS A 39 35.96 -11.55 -8.27
N LYS A 40 36.27 -10.34 -8.75
CA LYS A 40 35.38 -9.48 -9.56
C LYS A 40 34.76 -10.25 -10.73
N LYS A 41 35.58 -10.99 -11.51
CA LYS A 41 35.11 -11.82 -12.64
C LYS A 41 34.04 -12.84 -12.23
N CYS A 42 34.24 -13.53 -11.11
CA CYS A 42 33.28 -14.52 -10.62
C CYS A 42 32.01 -13.87 -10.07
N TYR A 43 32.15 -12.72 -9.40
CA TYR A 43 31.03 -11.94 -8.89
C TYR A 43 30.15 -11.40 -10.02
N ASP A 44 30.75 -10.83 -11.07
CA ASP A 44 30.05 -10.30 -12.24
C ASP A 44 29.28 -11.42 -12.98
N LYS A 45 29.91 -12.60 -13.12
CA LYS A 45 29.24 -13.78 -13.68
C LYS A 45 28.03 -14.20 -12.83
N GLN A 46 28.15 -14.20 -11.50
CA GLN A 46 27.03 -14.51 -10.61
C GLN A 46 25.92 -13.47 -10.70
N ILE A 47 26.25 -12.18 -10.73
CA ILE A 47 25.27 -11.11 -10.93
C ILE A 47 24.56 -11.28 -12.26
N SER A 48 25.29 -11.53 -13.35
CA SER A 48 24.70 -11.72 -14.68
C SER A 48 23.72 -12.89 -14.70
N LEU A 49 24.10 -14.04 -14.11
CA LEU A 49 23.23 -15.20 -13.98
C LEU A 49 22.00 -14.89 -13.11
N TRP A 50 22.19 -14.19 -12.00
CA TRP A 50 21.09 -13.78 -11.13
C TRP A 50 20.11 -12.84 -11.83
N GLN A 51 20.62 -11.86 -12.59
CA GLN A 51 19.81 -10.91 -13.37
C GLN A 51 19.00 -11.63 -14.44
N LYS A 52 19.62 -12.58 -15.17
CA LYS A 52 18.92 -13.44 -16.14
C LYS A 52 17.83 -14.29 -15.49
N ALA A 53 18.08 -14.82 -14.29
CA ALA A 53 17.10 -15.59 -13.54
C ALA A 53 16.02 -14.72 -12.84
N ASN A 54 16.25 -13.41 -12.69
CA ASN A 54 15.36 -12.48 -11.97
C ASN A 54 15.17 -11.15 -12.74
N PRO A 55 14.62 -11.18 -13.97
CA PRO A 55 14.48 -9.97 -14.80
C PRO A 55 13.63 -8.91 -14.11
N GLU A 56 12.54 -9.28 -13.42
CA GLU A 56 11.66 -8.33 -12.74
C GLU A 56 12.37 -7.58 -11.59
N LYS A 57 13.15 -8.28 -10.76
CA LYS A 57 13.89 -7.64 -9.65
C LYS A 57 14.96 -6.69 -10.19
N THR A 58 15.59 -7.07 -11.30
CA THR A 58 16.58 -6.24 -11.99
C THR A 58 15.93 -4.96 -12.51
N ASN A 59 14.78 -5.08 -13.19
CA ASN A 59 14.00 -3.93 -13.67
C ASN A 59 13.60 -2.99 -12.52
N VAL A 60 13.09 -3.52 -11.40
CA VAL A 60 12.74 -2.70 -10.23
C VAL A 60 13.97 -1.99 -9.65
N SER A 61 15.11 -2.67 -9.55
CA SER A 61 16.36 -2.06 -9.06
C SER A 61 16.85 -0.94 -9.96
N GLN A 62 16.82 -1.16 -11.28
CA GLN A 62 17.17 -0.14 -12.28
C GLN A 62 16.21 1.06 -12.23
N LEU A 63 14.90 0.82 -12.14
CA LEU A 63 13.92 1.89 -11.98
C LEU A 63 14.18 2.73 -10.73
N ARG A 64 14.55 2.10 -9.60
CA ARG A 64 14.92 2.79 -8.36
C ARG A 64 16.21 3.60 -8.50
N SER A 65 17.26 3.04 -9.12
CA SER A 65 18.52 3.77 -9.32
C SER A 65 18.33 4.95 -10.27
N SER A 66 17.63 4.77 -11.39
CA SER A 66 17.27 5.84 -12.31
C SER A 66 16.39 6.90 -11.65
N ALA A 67 15.41 6.53 -10.81
CA ALA A 67 14.62 7.49 -10.05
C ALA A 67 15.48 8.31 -9.08
N ARG A 68 16.45 7.67 -8.40
CA ARG A 68 17.40 8.37 -7.51
C ARG A 68 18.31 9.33 -8.28
N GLN A 69 18.83 8.92 -9.44
CA GLN A 69 19.67 9.77 -10.29
C GLN A 69 18.89 10.96 -10.84
N ARG A 70 17.66 10.75 -11.32
CA ARG A 70 16.76 11.82 -11.75
C ARG A 70 16.50 12.82 -10.63
N ARG A 71 16.23 12.35 -9.40
CA ARG A 71 16.09 13.24 -8.22
C ARG A 71 17.36 14.03 -7.91
N LYS A 72 18.56 13.42 -8.05
CA LYS A 72 19.83 14.14 -7.90
C LYS A 72 20.01 15.25 -8.95
N GLN A 73 19.45 15.07 -10.14
CA GLN A 73 19.41 16.07 -11.22
C GLN A 73 18.26 17.08 -11.05
N GLY A 74 17.54 17.07 -9.92
CA GLY A 74 16.42 17.97 -9.68
C GLY A 74 15.10 17.56 -10.34
N MET A 75 15.07 16.47 -11.12
CA MET A 75 13.83 15.94 -11.68
C MET A 75 12.98 15.29 -10.59
N ARG A 76 11.73 15.74 -10.48
CA ARG A 76 10.75 15.20 -9.54
C ARG A 76 9.76 14.28 -10.28
N PRO A 77 9.33 13.17 -9.66
CA PRO A 77 8.18 12.40 -10.13
C PRO A 77 6.97 13.29 -10.44
N PHE A 78 6.12 12.91 -11.40
CA PHE A 78 5.01 13.78 -11.83
C PHE A 78 4.09 14.20 -10.69
N ASN A 79 3.76 13.29 -9.78
CA ASN A 79 2.94 13.58 -8.59
C ASN A 79 3.58 14.61 -7.63
N GLU A 80 4.89 14.86 -7.74
CA GLU A 80 5.64 15.84 -6.95
C GLU A 80 5.97 17.11 -7.77
N ASN A 81 5.80 17.08 -9.10
CA ASN A 81 6.15 18.16 -10.01
C ASN A 81 4.90 18.83 -10.60
N LYS A 82 4.17 19.58 -9.76
CA LYS A 82 2.94 20.26 -10.17
C LYS A 82 3.15 21.22 -11.36
N GLU A 83 4.36 21.76 -11.51
CA GLU A 83 4.75 22.67 -12.61
C GLU A 83 4.95 21.97 -13.96
N CYS A 84 5.08 20.64 -13.99
CA CYS A 84 5.24 19.90 -15.24
C CYS A 84 3.90 19.78 -15.99
N GLU A 85 3.86 20.08 -17.28
CA GLU A 85 2.63 19.96 -18.11
C GLU A 85 2.00 18.56 -18.04
N LEU A 86 2.84 17.52 -17.90
CA LEU A 86 2.40 16.13 -17.74
C LEU A 86 1.70 15.86 -16.41
N TYR A 87 1.84 16.71 -15.39
CA TYR A 87 1.08 16.56 -14.16
C TYR A 87 -0.41 16.78 -14.42
N LEU A 88 -0.76 17.84 -15.17
CA LEU A 88 -2.15 18.16 -15.44
C LEU A 88 -2.78 17.10 -16.36
N GLY A 89 -2.10 16.74 -17.45
CA GLY A 89 -2.59 15.75 -18.40
C GLY A 89 -2.57 14.33 -17.84
N CYS A 90 -1.42 13.84 -17.40
CA CYS A 90 -1.25 12.42 -17.08
C CYS A 90 -1.57 12.05 -15.63
N HIS A 91 -1.39 12.97 -14.68
CA HIS A 91 -1.63 12.68 -13.28
C HIS A 91 -3.06 13.02 -12.85
N ILE A 92 -3.57 14.18 -13.27
CA ILE A 92 -4.91 14.63 -12.92
C ILE A 92 -5.94 14.13 -13.93
N ALA A 93 -5.82 14.51 -15.20
CA ALA A 93 -6.88 14.28 -16.18
C ALA A 93 -7.14 12.79 -16.46
N GLU A 94 -6.10 11.97 -16.60
CA GLU A 94 -6.24 10.51 -16.79
C GLU A 94 -6.91 9.82 -15.58
N ARG A 95 -6.73 10.34 -14.35
CA ARG A 95 -7.40 9.78 -13.15
C ARG A 95 -8.86 10.18 -13.06
N VAL A 96 -9.15 11.46 -13.35
CA VAL A 96 -10.52 11.97 -13.42
C VAL A 96 -11.37 11.13 -14.36
N LEU A 97 -10.81 10.76 -15.51
CA LEU A 97 -11.49 9.96 -16.52
C LEU A 97 -11.91 8.57 -16.06
N SER A 98 -11.04 7.87 -15.35
CA SER A 98 -11.33 6.52 -14.83
C SER A 98 -12.52 6.50 -13.86
N LEU A 99 -12.94 7.67 -13.36
CA LEU A 99 -14.08 7.83 -12.46
C LEU A 99 -15.32 8.43 -13.16
N VAL A 100 -15.12 9.20 -14.24
CA VAL A 100 -16.21 9.87 -14.96
C VAL A 100 -16.83 8.96 -16.03
N PHE A 101 -16.00 8.21 -16.76
CA PHE A 101 -16.44 7.33 -17.84
C PHE A 101 -16.45 5.87 -17.38
N LYS A 102 -17.37 5.08 -17.93
CA LYS A 102 -17.43 3.63 -17.71
C LYS A 102 -16.51 2.92 -18.71
N ASP A 103 -16.05 1.74 -18.33
CA ASP A 103 -15.27 0.83 -19.19
C ASP A 103 -14.06 1.52 -19.84
N VAL A 104 -13.31 2.27 -19.03
CA VAL A 104 -12.13 3.02 -19.46
C VAL A 104 -10.89 2.13 -19.41
N GLU A 105 -10.29 1.89 -20.57
CA GLU A 105 -8.97 1.29 -20.69
C GLU A 105 -7.92 2.39 -20.90
N ARG A 106 -7.00 2.53 -19.95
CA ARG A 106 -5.91 3.50 -20.03
C ARG A 106 -4.76 2.95 -20.88
N MET A 107 -4.33 3.73 -21.86
CA MET A 107 -3.22 3.36 -22.72
C MET A 107 -1.87 3.54 -22.01
N PRO A 108 -0.84 2.76 -22.39
CA PRO A 108 0.51 2.96 -21.88
C PRO A 108 1.02 4.38 -22.14
N MET A 109 1.91 4.85 -21.28
CA MET A 109 2.59 6.13 -21.49
C MET A 109 3.29 6.14 -22.86
N HIS A 110 3.13 7.24 -23.61
CA HIS A 110 3.61 7.41 -24.99
C HIS A 110 2.84 6.63 -26.07
N ASN A 111 1.65 6.11 -25.76
CA ASN A 111 0.77 5.63 -26.82
C ASN A 111 0.47 6.76 -27.83
N PRO A 112 0.68 6.54 -29.13
CA PRO A 112 0.49 7.59 -30.11
C PRO A 112 -0.99 7.90 -30.32
N GLY A 113 -1.36 9.17 -30.16
CA GLY A 113 -2.62 9.73 -30.65
C GLY A 113 -3.84 9.56 -29.75
N PHE A 114 -3.80 8.85 -28.63
CA PHE A 114 -4.89 8.85 -27.65
C PHE A 114 -4.42 8.28 -26.31
N ASP A 115 -5.11 8.66 -25.23
CA ASP A 115 -4.71 8.28 -23.87
C ASP A 115 -5.60 7.19 -23.29
N VAL A 116 -6.87 7.11 -23.72
CA VAL A 116 -7.82 6.11 -23.23
C VAL A 116 -8.74 5.58 -24.34
N ILE A 117 -9.23 4.37 -24.13
CA ILE A 117 -10.37 3.80 -24.87
C ILE A 117 -11.54 3.73 -23.89
N CYS A 118 -12.71 4.22 -24.30
CA CYS A 118 -13.93 4.13 -23.48
C CYS A 118 -15.11 3.64 -24.33
N ASN A 119 -16.15 3.12 -23.68
CA ASN A 119 -17.50 2.85 -24.23
C ASN A 119 -17.57 2.65 -25.75
N HIS A 120 -17.66 1.40 -26.20
CA HIS A 120 -17.71 1.03 -27.63
C HIS A 120 -16.43 1.39 -28.40
N ASN A 121 -15.27 1.13 -27.80
CA ASN A 121 -13.96 1.28 -28.42
C ASN A 121 -13.66 2.70 -28.94
N LYS A 122 -14.21 3.73 -28.32
CA LYS A 122 -13.95 5.13 -28.69
C LYS A 122 -12.62 5.59 -28.12
N LYS A 123 -11.75 6.11 -28.98
CA LYS A 123 -10.42 6.62 -28.64
C LYS A 123 -10.52 8.07 -28.21
N ILE A 124 -10.10 8.35 -26.99
CA ILE A 124 -10.11 9.71 -26.42
C ILE A 124 -8.68 10.17 -26.12
N ASP A 125 -8.34 11.34 -26.65
CA ASP A 125 -7.10 12.06 -26.36
C ASP A 125 -7.41 13.21 -25.39
N ILE A 126 -6.68 13.29 -24.29
CA ILE A 126 -7.02 14.12 -23.14
C ILE A 126 -6.15 15.37 -23.16
N LYS A 127 -6.80 16.52 -23.11
CA LYS A 127 -6.15 17.82 -23.06
C LYS A 127 -6.59 18.53 -21.79
N SER A 128 -5.63 19.17 -21.15
CA SER A 128 -5.89 19.91 -19.92
C SER A 128 -5.16 21.23 -19.96
N ALA A 129 -5.79 22.30 -19.48
CA ALA A 129 -5.19 23.63 -19.41
C ALA A 129 -5.69 24.39 -18.18
N CYS A 130 -4.82 25.26 -17.64
CA CYS A 130 -5.22 26.26 -16.65
C CYS A 130 -5.56 27.58 -17.37
N MET A 131 -6.34 28.44 -16.72
CA MET A 131 -6.72 29.72 -17.29
C MET A 131 -5.48 30.62 -17.44
N GLN A 132 -5.28 31.16 -18.63
CA GLN A 132 -4.19 32.11 -18.89
C GLN A 132 -4.59 33.53 -18.45
N LYS A 133 -3.61 34.43 -18.34
CA LYS A 133 -3.86 35.86 -18.04
C LYS A 133 -4.79 36.55 -19.04
N THR A 134 -4.83 36.04 -20.27
CA THR A 134 -5.70 36.46 -21.36
C THR A 134 -7.16 35.98 -21.22
N GLY A 135 -7.47 35.19 -20.19
CA GLY A 135 -8.81 34.66 -19.92
C GLY A 135 -9.21 33.52 -20.86
N ASP A 136 -8.25 32.72 -21.31
CA ASP A 136 -8.48 31.56 -22.17
C ASP A 136 -7.75 30.30 -21.73
N TRP A 137 -8.27 29.16 -22.19
CA TRP A 137 -7.67 27.84 -22.07
C TRP A 137 -7.18 27.37 -23.43
N GLY A 138 -5.88 27.12 -23.56
CA GLY A 138 -5.26 26.61 -24.79
C GLY A 138 -5.03 25.10 -24.73
N PHE A 139 -5.63 24.37 -25.66
CA PHE A 139 -5.49 22.91 -25.80
C PHE A 139 -4.69 22.56 -27.05
N ASN A 140 -3.63 21.77 -26.91
CA ASN A 140 -2.74 21.39 -28.00
C ASN A 140 -3.20 20.08 -28.66
N ILE A 141 -3.78 20.17 -29.85
CA ILE A 141 -4.39 19.05 -30.59
C ILE A 141 -3.37 18.35 -31.50
N ARG A 142 -2.37 19.08 -32.01
CA ARG A 142 -1.26 18.57 -32.85
C ARG A 142 -1.67 17.78 -34.09
N HIS A 143 -2.74 18.19 -34.76
CA HIS A 143 -3.22 17.52 -35.96
C HIS A 143 -3.55 16.03 -35.75
N ASN A 144 -3.94 15.64 -34.52
CA ASN A 144 -4.14 14.26 -34.15
C ASN A 144 -5.39 13.65 -34.82
N THR A 145 -5.18 12.84 -35.86
CA THR A 145 -6.26 12.17 -36.60
C THR A 145 -6.66 10.81 -36.04
N THR A 146 -5.96 10.31 -35.02
CA THR A 146 -6.19 8.99 -34.43
C THR A 146 -7.31 8.99 -33.39
N ALA A 147 -7.48 10.10 -32.66
CA ALA A 147 -8.52 10.23 -31.64
C ALA A 147 -9.91 10.45 -32.23
N ASP A 148 -10.90 9.70 -31.75
CA ASP A 148 -12.31 9.92 -32.09
C ASP A 148 -12.85 11.17 -31.38
N TYR A 149 -12.34 11.47 -30.18
CA TYR A 149 -12.71 12.64 -29.39
C TYR A 149 -11.51 13.23 -28.66
N PHE A 150 -11.59 14.53 -28.37
CA PHE A 150 -10.70 15.22 -27.45
C PHE A 150 -11.46 15.61 -26.18
N LEU A 151 -11.03 15.11 -25.03
CA LEU A 151 -11.55 15.59 -23.75
C LEU A 151 -10.72 16.79 -23.29
N CYS A 152 -11.32 17.97 -23.26
CA CYS A 152 -10.67 19.20 -22.83
C CYS A 152 -11.12 19.57 -21.42
N LEU A 153 -10.21 19.49 -20.44
CA LEU A 153 -10.42 19.90 -19.04
C LEU A 153 -9.80 21.28 -18.77
N ALA A 154 -10.63 22.25 -18.40
CA ALA A 154 -10.21 23.61 -18.05
C ALA A 154 -10.23 23.79 -16.53
N PHE A 155 -9.10 24.24 -16.00
CA PHE A 155 -8.90 24.54 -14.58
C PHE A 155 -8.73 26.04 -14.36
N ASP A 156 -9.00 26.52 -13.15
CA ASP A 156 -8.77 27.91 -12.76
C ASP A 156 -7.28 28.26 -12.79
N ASN A 157 -6.48 27.57 -12.00
CA ASN A 157 -5.05 27.80 -11.83
C ASN A 157 -4.35 26.47 -11.48
N ARG A 158 -3.02 26.52 -11.34
CA ARG A 158 -2.19 25.32 -11.18
C ARG A 158 -2.06 24.88 -9.73
N GLU A 159 -2.35 25.79 -8.82
CA GLU A 159 -2.26 25.67 -7.38
C GLU A 159 -3.46 24.89 -6.82
N ASP A 160 -4.67 25.32 -7.19
CA ASP A 160 -5.95 24.84 -6.66
C ASP A 160 -6.55 23.73 -7.53
N LEU A 161 -6.33 23.82 -8.85
CA LEU A 161 -6.80 22.86 -9.86
C LEU A 161 -8.32 22.66 -9.73
N ASN A 162 -9.08 23.73 -9.56
CA ASN A 162 -10.54 23.66 -9.55
C ASN A 162 -11.01 23.50 -11.00
N PRO A 163 -11.71 22.39 -11.34
CA PRO A 163 -12.24 22.21 -12.67
C PRO A 163 -13.35 23.24 -12.91
N LEU A 164 -13.16 24.11 -13.91
CA LEU A 164 -14.13 25.14 -14.28
C LEU A 164 -15.02 24.69 -15.42
N HIS A 165 -14.45 23.99 -16.41
CA HIS A 165 -15.17 23.52 -17.58
C HIS A 165 -14.60 22.19 -18.11
N ALA A 166 -15.45 21.42 -18.76
CA ALA A 166 -15.09 20.19 -19.44
C ALA A 166 -15.86 20.08 -20.74
N TRP A 167 -15.16 19.72 -21.83
CA TRP A 167 -15.77 19.52 -23.15
C TRP A 167 -15.31 18.24 -23.80
N LEU A 168 -16.24 17.56 -24.50
CA LEU A 168 -15.93 16.41 -25.35
C LEU A 168 -16.04 16.82 -26.82
N LEU A 169 -14.91 17.14 -27.43
CA LEU A 169 -14.85 17.66 -28.79
C LEU A 169 -14.71 16.51 -29.81
N PRO A 170 -15.57 16.40 -30.83
CA PRO A 170 -15.48 15.33 -31.82
C PRO A 170 -14.24 15.49 -32.71
N GLY A 171 -13.44 14.43 -32.81
CA GLY A 171 -12.20 14.39 -33.58
C GLY A 171 -12.37 14.87 -35.01
N SER A 172 -13.42 14.43 -35.71
CA SER A 172 -13.75 14.83 -37.08
C SER A 172 -13.87 16.34 -37.32
N LYS A 173 -14.14 17.14 -36.27
CA LYS A 173 -14.26 18.60 -36.37
C LYS A 173 -13.01 19.36 -35.91
N PHE A 174 -12.10 18.70 -35.19
CA PHE A 174 -10.99 19.38 -34.50
C PHE A 174 -9.62 18.80 -34.80
N ASN A 175 -9.54 17.58 -35.32
CA ASN A 175 -8.29 16.87 -35.63
C ASN A 175 -7.39 17.60 -36.63
N HIS A 176 -7.92 18.48 -37.49
CA HIS A 176 -7.13 19.27 -38.43
C HIS A 176 -6.39 20.45 -37.75
N ARG A 177 -6.70 20.76 -36.49
CA ARG A 177 -6.14 21.93 -35.79
C ARG A 177 -4.84 21.57 -35.09
N LYS A 178 -3.92 22.53 -35.04
CA LYS A 178 -2.74 22.46 -34.17
C LYS A 178 -3.13 22.73 -32.72
N ASN A 179 -3.86 23.81 -32.48
CA ASN A 179 -4.31 24.25 -31.16
C ASN A 179 -5.78 24.65 -31.21
N THR A 180 -6.48 24.49 -30.10
CA THR A 180 -7.82 25.03 -29.87
C THR A 180 -7.78 25.87 -28.60
N SER A 181 -8.11 27.16 -28.68
CA SER A 181 -8.25 28.04 -27.52
C SER A 181 -9.72 28.38 -27.28
N ILE A 182 -10.14 28.33 -26.02
CA ILE A 182 -11.48 28.67 -25.56
C ILE A 182 -11.37 29.87 -24.62
N ARG A 183 -11.86 31.03 -25.07
CA ARG A 183 -11.93 32.26 -24.27
C ARG A 183 -13.17 32.27 -23.38
N GLN A 184 -13.03 32.75 -22.15
CA GLN A 184 -14.13 32.87 -21.20
C GLN A 184 -15.30 33.69 -21.76
N SER A 185 -15.01 34.79 -22.45
CA SER A 185 -16.03 35.65 -23.07
C SER A 185 -16.82 35.00 -24.21
N ARG A 186 -16.35 33.86 -24.74
CA ARG A 186 -16.96 33.13 -25.85
C ARG A 186 -17.32 31.70 -25.47
N ILE A 187 -17.41 31.42 -24.18
CA ILE A 187 -17.56 30.05 -23.68
C ILE A 187 -18.89 29.41 -24.09
N HIS A 188 -19.97 30.21 -24.18
CA HIS A 188 -21.30 29.76 -24.59
C HIS A 188 -21.31 29.08 -25.98
N LYS A 189 -20.34 29.39 -26.85
CA LYS A 189 -20.21 28.74 -28.18
C LYS A 189 -19.85 27.25 -28.09
N TRP A 190 -19.41 26.80 -26.92
CA TRP A 190 -18.94 25.45 -26.64
C TRP A 190 -19.93 24.63 -25.81
N ASP A 191 -21.08 25.22 -25.42
CA ASP A 191 -22.06 24.55 -24.54
C ASP A 191 -22.59 23.24 -25.12
N LYS A 192 -22.71 23.15 -26.46
CA LYS A 192 -23.10 21.91 -27.15
C LYS A 192 -22.15 20.72 -26.96
N TYR A 193 -20.92 20.96 -26.50
CA TYR A 193 -19.93 19.92 -26.21
C TYR A 193 -19.63 19.79 -24.71
N ARG A 194 -20.32 20.56 -23.87
CA ARG A 194 -20.05 20.66 -22.44
C ARG A 194 -20.45 19.37 -21.73
N LEU A 195 -19.60 18.93 -20.81
CA LEU A 195 -19.89 17.82 -19.91
C LEU A 195 -20.34 18.34 -18.54
N ASP A 196 -21.08 17.51 -17.82
CA ASP A 196 -21.38 17.74 -16.41
C ASP A 196 -20.09 17.69 -15.57
N LEU A 197 -19.90 18.71 -14.74
CA LEU A 197 -18.73 18.86 -13.88
C LEU A 197 -18.89 18.17 -12.54
N SER A 198 -20.10 17.80 -12.11
CA SER A 198 -20.35 17.24 -10.77
C SER A 198 -19.36 16.12 -10.43
N LYS A 199 -19.28 15.10 -11.28
CA LYS A 199 -18.37 13.95 -11.12
C LYS A 199 -16.89 14.33 -11.23
N ILE A 200 -16.57 15.33 -12.05
CA ILE A 200 -15.19 15.81 -12.23
C ILE A 200 -14.73 16.53 -10.97
N SER A 201 -15.56 17.40 -10.42
CA SER A 201 -15.33 18.13 -9.17
C SER A 201 -15.16 17.16 -8.00
N ASP A 202 -16.07 16.19 -7.84
CA ASP A 202 -15.99 15.17 -6.79
C ASP A 202 -14.67 14.39 -6.87
N CYS A 203 -14.23 14.04 -8.08
CA CYS A 203 -12.95 13.39 -8.29
C CYS A 203 -11.77 14.30 -7.92
N CYS A 204 -11.79 15.56 -8.38
CA CYS A 204 -10.75 16.53 -8.05
C CYS A 204 -10.65 16.75 -6.53
N ASP A 205 -11.77 16.79 -5.83
CA ASP A 205 -11.82 16.89 -4.37
C ASP A 205 -11.25 15.65 -3.68
N SER A 206 -11.57 14.46 -4.17
CA SER A 206 -10.95 13.22 -3.70
C SER A 206 -9.43 13.24 -3.90
N LEU A 207 -8.95 13.63 -5.08
CA LEU A 207 -7.52 13.76 -5.36
C LEU A 207 -6.85 14.81 -4.48
N ARG A 208 -7.49 15.97 -4.26
CA ARG A 208 -7.03 16.98 -3.31
C ARG A 208 -6.92 16.39 -1.92
N SER A 209 -7.95 15.72 -1.41
CA SER A 209 -7.96 15.13 -0.07
C SER A 209 -6.85 14.08 0.15
N THR A 210 -6.47 13.35 -0.91
CA THR A 210 -5.34 12.41 -0.84
C THR A 210 -3.97 13.09 -0.86
N ASN A 211 -3.87 14.26 -1.51
CA ASN A 211 -2.64 15.04 -1.67
C ASN A 211 -2.44 16.12 -0.58
N THR A 212 -3.50 16.54 0.13
CA THR A 212 -3.45 17.56 1.19
C THR A 212 -3.01 17.04 2.54
N LYS A 213 -2.25 15.93 2.60
CA LYS A 213 -1.28 15.82 3.70
C LYS A 213 -0.26 16.92 3.48
N PRO A 214 -0.30 18.02 4.25
CA PRO A 214 0.50 19.18 3.93
C PRO A 214 1.95 18.77 4.11
N HIS A 215 2.71 18.73 3.02
CA HIS A 215 4.16 18.88 3.09
C HIS A 215 4.48 20.36 3.34
N VAL A 216 3.89 20.94 4.39
CA VAL A 216 4.57 22.01 5.11
C VAL A 216 5.85 21.36 5.60
N LYS A 217 7.00 22.03 5.47
CA LYS A 217 8.17 21.70 6.28
C LYS A 217 7.81 21.93 7.74
N THR A 218 7.00 21.04 8.30
CA THR A 218 6.91 20.86 9.73
C THR A 218 8.25 20.21 10.05
N GLY A 219 9.16 20.98 10.65
CA GLY A 219 10.02 20.33 11.64
C GLY A 219 9.06 19.55 12.52
N SER A 220 9.28 18.24 12.64
CA SER A 220 8.46 17.35 13.46
C SER A 220 8.19 18.07 14.78
N THR A 221 6.92 18.39 15.07
CA THR A 221 6.56 19.00 16.36
C THR A 221 6.81 18.05 17.53
N ASN A 222 7.16 16.79 17.23
CA ASN A 222 7.65 15.83 18.21
C ASN A 222 9.12 16.07 18.60
N ASP A 223 9.89 16.87 17.85
CA ASP A 223 11.27 17.28 18.17
C ASP A 223 11.35 18.64 18.87
N LEU A 224 10.24 19.36 18.94
CA LEU A 224 10.17 20.63 19.65
C LEU A 224 10.19 20.34 21.16
N ASP A 225 11.20 20.87 21.84
CA ASP A 225 11.13 21.04 23.29
C ASP A 225 10.06 22.10 23.58
N TRP A 226 8.84 21.61 23.80
CA TRP A 226 7.66 22.43 24.00
C TRP A 226 7.79 23.36 25.20
N ASP A 227 8.44 22.92 26.27
CA ASP A 227 8.54 23.69 27.50
C ASP A 227 9.51 24.86 27.30
N LEU A 228 10.68 24.62 26.69
CA LEU A 228 11.64 25.68 26.35
C LEU A 228 11.06 26.66 25.31
N THR A 229 10.49 26.12 24.23
CA THR A 229 9.99 26.94 23.11
C THR A 229 8.83 27.85 23.54
N ILE A 230 7.90 27.36 24.35
CA ILE A 230 6.79 28.16 24.86
C ILE A 230 7.30 29.26 25.78
N VAL A 231 8.24 28.95 26.67
CA VAL A 231 8.81 29.92 27.61
C VAL A 231 9.54 31.04 26.86
N ASP A 232 10.33 30.71 25.83
CA ASP A 232 11.04 31.70 25.00
C ASP A 232 10.07 32.62 24.26
N TYR A 233 9.01 32.07 23.66
CA TYR A 233 8.01 32.90 22.98
C TYR A 233 7.24 33.80 23.93
N LEU A 234 6.92 33.31 25.14
CA LEU A 234 6.21 34.11 26.15
C LEU A 234 7.12 35.22 26.71
N LYS A 235 8.41 34.95 26.93
CA LYS A 235 9.41 35.99 27.28
C LYS A 235 9.54 37.06 26.21
N ALA A 236 9.47 36.67 24.94
CA ALA A 236 9.45 37.60 23.81
C ALA A 236 8.13 38.38 23.69
N GLY A 237 7.19 38.24 24.63
CA GLY A 237 5.90 38.94 24.64
C GLY A 237 4.92 38.44 23.58
N ILE A 238 5.15 37.26 22.99
CA ILE A 238 4.31 36.73 21.93
C ILE A 238 3.08 36.05 22.55
N GLN A 239 1.88 36.52 22.18
CA GLN A 239 0.63 35.95 22.67
C GLN A 239 0.42 34.51 22.17
N PRO A 240 -0.18 33.61 22.98
CA PRO A 240 -0.44 32.21 22.61
C PRO A 240 -1.08 31.99 21.24
N ALA A 241 -2.05 32.83 20.85
CA ALA A 241 -2.68 32.71 19.54
C ALA A 241 -1.67 32.88 18.38
N LYS A 242 -0.69 33.78 18.54
CA LYS A 242 0.39 34.00 17.57
C LYS A 242 1.45 32.91 17.64
N ILE A 243 1.71 32.34 18.81
CA ILE A 243 2.60 31.16 18.97
C ILE A 243 2.04 29.97 18.17
N ALA A 244 0.73 29.69 18.28
CA ALA A 244 0.09 28.58 17.57
C ALA A 244 0.24 28.71 16.05
N VAL A 245 0.06 29.93 15.52
CA VAL A 245 0.25 30.25 14.10
C VAL A 245 1.72 30.08 13.70
N LYS A 246 2.67 30.61 14.49
CA LYS A 246 4.12 30.50 14.22
C LYS A 246 4.61 29.05 14.20
N LEU A 247 4.09 28.21 15.11
CA LEU A 247 4.44 26.79 15.20
C LEU A 247 3.65 25.92 14.21
N GLY A 248 2.66 26.48 13.49
CA GLY A 248 1.81 25.72 12.58
C GLY A 248 0.96 24.65 13.29
N VAL A 249 0.58 24.88 14.55
CA VAL A 249 -0.20 23.91 15.35
C VAL A 249 -1.60 24.42 15.68
N PRO A 250 -2.60 23.53 15.85
CA PRO A 250 -3.91 23.90 16.35
C PRO A 250 -3.82 24.60 17.71
N LYS A 251 -4.69 25.60 17.95
CA LYS A 251 -4.77 26.32 19.23
C LYS A 251 -4.97 25.37 20.42
N GLN A 252 -5.73 24.29 20.23
CA GLN A 252 -5.96 23.25 21.24
C GLN A 252 -4.67 22.50 21.61
N THR A 253 -3.82 22.20 20.64
CA THR A 253 -2.51 21.55 20.88
C THR A 253 -1.60 22.47 21.69
N LEU A 254 -1.48 23.75 21.30
CA LEU A 254 -0.70 24.71 22.09
C LEU A 254 -1.27 24.86 23.51
N GLN A 255 -2.60 24.90 23.66
CA GLN A 255 -3.26 25.01 24.96
C GLN A 255 -2.94 23.82 25.88
N TYR A 256 -2.88 22.60 25.32
CA TYR A 256 -2.44 21.42 26.06
C TYR A 256 -1.02 21.59 26.60
N HIS A 257 -0.08 22.04 25.75
CA HIS A 257 1.31 22.26 26.18
C HIS A 257 1.45 23.40 27.19
N LEU A 258 0.79 24.56 26.98
CA LEU A 258 0.74 25.65 27.97
C LEU A 258 0.27 25.17 29.35
N THR A 259 -0.76 24.30 29.38
CA THR A 259 -1.28 23.73 30.63
C THR A 259 -0.27 22.80 31.29
N LYS A 260 0.47 22.00 30.50
CA LYS A 260 1.53 21.12 31.00
C LYS A 260 2.71 21.93 31.56
N THR A 261 3.22 22.90 30.80
CA THR A 261 4.31 23.81 31.19
C THR A 261 3.96 24.61 32.45
N ALA A 262 2.69 25.01 32.59
CA ALA A 262 2.18 25.65 33.79
C ALA A 262 2.15 24.72 35.01
N LYS A 263 1.75 23.46 34.84
CA LYS A 263 1.76 22.44 35.91
C LYS A 263 3.17 22.14 36.42
N GLN A 264 4.20 22.22 35.57
CA GLN A 264 5.61 22.10 35.97
C GLN A 264 6.14 23.38 36.67
N GLY A 265 5.32 24.44 36.74
CA GLY A 265 5.63 25.69 37.41
C GLY A 265 6.51 26.64 36.61
N TYR A 266 6.74 26.42 35.31
CA TYR A 266 7.55 27.31 34.48
C TYR A 266 6.80 28.61 34.12
N ILE A 267 5.47 28.54 34.00
CA ILE A 267 4.61 29.67 33.65
C ILE A 267 3.35 29.69 34.52
N LYS A 268 2.70 30.85 34.63
CA LYS A 268 1.41 31.02 35.33
C LYS A 268 0.47 31.89 34.51
N LYS A 269 -0.81 31.52 34.48
CA LYS A 269 -1.83 32.30 33.80
C LYS A 269 -2.11 33.58 34.59
N ALA A 270 -1.92 34.74 33.97
CA ALA A 270 -2.15 36.06 34.57
C ALA A 270 -3.51 36.64 34.19
N GLY A 271 -4.08 36.23 33.05
CA GLY A 271 -5.37 36.70 32.56
C GLY A 271 -5.86 35.90 31.36
N TYR A 272 -6.95 36.33 30.73
CA TYR A 272 -7.46 35.67 29.52
C TYR A 272 -6.47 35.84 28.37
N GLY A 273 -5.84 34.74 27.95
CA GLY A 273 -4.83 34.74 26.89
C GLY A 273 -3.45 35.28 27.30
N VAL A 274 -3.23 35.59 28.59
CA VAL A 274 -1.97 36.15 29.09
C VAL A 274 -1.31 35.18 30.08
N TRP A 275 -0.03 34.91 29.85
CA TRP A 275 0.81 34.02 30.66
C TRP A 275 2.08 34.73 31.07
N ASN A 276 2.44 34.63 32.35
CA ASN A 276 3.69 35.14 32.88
C ASN A 276 4.66 33.97 33.05
N VAL A 277 5.92 34.18 32.68
CA VAL A 277 6.99 33.21 32.92
C VAL A 277 7.48 33.36 34.36
N LEU A 278 7.50 32.25 35.10
CA LEU A 278 7.91 32.19 36.51
C LEU A 278 9.37 31.76 36.68
N LYS A 279 9.80 30.74 35.92
CA LYS A 279 11.16 30.21 35.93
C LYS A 279 11.51 29.65 34.57
N GLU A 280 12.79 29.65 34.23
CA GLU A 280 13.29 29.02 33.03
C GLU A 280 13.32 27.49 33.21
N PRO A 281 12.93 26.71 32.19
CA PRO A 281 13.27 25.31 32.17
C PRO A 281 14.79 25.22 32.10
N GLU A 282 15.40 24.55 33.07
CA GLU A 282 16.81 24.19 32.96
C GLU A 282 16.94 23.39 31.66
N ALA A 283 17.77 23.89 30.73
CA ALA A 283 18.15 23.12 29.57
C ALA A 283 18.84 21.87 30.12
N GLU A 284 18.08 20.79 30.27
CA GLU A 284 18.57 19.53 30.77
C GLU A 284 19.73 19.19 29.83
N LYS A 285 20.97 19.32 30.33
CA LYS A 285 22.18 19.03 29.56
C LYS A 285 22.01 17.59 29.14
N SER A 286 21.53 17.39 27.92
CA SER A 286 21.17 16.09 27.43
C SER A 286 22.45 15.28 27.44
N HIS A 287 22.60 14.42 28.45
CA HIS A 287 23.30 13.17 28.24
C HIS A 287 22.71 12.63 26.96
N ILE A 288 23.56 12.54 25.94
CA ILE A 288 23.25 11.99 24.63
C ILE A 288 22.72 10.57 24.88
N ARG A 289 21.42 10.46 25.15
CA ARG A 289 20.66 9.28 24.82
C ARG A 289 20.67 9.31 23.31
N THR A 290 21.47 8.42 22.75
CA THR A 290 21.41 8.02 21.35
C THR A 290 19.96 7.67 21.06
N SER A 291 19.17 8.66 20.63
CA SER A 291 17.79 8.46 20.25
C SER A 291 17.81 7.78 18.90
N SER A 292 17.61 6.46 18.90
CA SER A 292 16.99 5.76 17.80
C SER A 292 15.61 6.37 17.57
N TYR A 293 15.55 7.37 16.69
CA TYR A 293 14.31 8.04 16.37
C TYR A 293 13.41 7.10 15.56
N ILE A 294 12.38 6.57 16.22
CA ILE A 294 11.33 5.79 15.60
C ILE A 294 10.43 6.76 14.83
N ALA A 295 10.37 6.61 13.51
CA ALA A 295 9.36 7.28 12.69
C ALA A 295 7.98 7.01 13.29
N SER A 296 7.24 8.08 13.63
CA SER A 296 5.87 7.97 14.12
C SER A 296 5.03 7.10 13.16
N VAL A 297 4.67 5.91 13.62
CA VAL A 297 3.66 5.09 12.95
C VAL A 297 2.38 5.91 13.02
N LYS A 298 1.81 6.25 11.84
CA LYS A 298 0.52 6.92 11.73
C LYS A 298 -0.46 6.25 12.70
N THR A 299 -0.93 7.00 13.69
CA THR A 299 -1.99 6.56 14.58
C THR A 299 -3.22 6.29 13.73
N TYR A 300 -3.50 5.01 13.49
CA TYR A 300 -4.79 4.58 12.99
C TYR A 300 -5.86 4.98 14.02
N PRO A 301 -7.09 5.34 13.59
CA PRO A 301 -8.16 5.73 14.50
C PRO A 301 -8.27 4.71 15.64
N GLN A 302 -8.40 5.22 16.87
CA GLN A 302 -8.36 4.39 18.07
C GLN A 302 -9.38 3.26 17.96
N VAL A 303 -8.88 2.04 17.83
CA VAL A 303 -9.71 0.83 17.87
C VAL A 303 -10.14 0.66 19.32
N ARG A 304 -11.40 1.01 19.60
CA ARG A 304 -12.07 0.67 20.86
C ARG A 304 -12.10 -0.84 20.96
N THR A 305 -11.58 -1.40 22.05
CA THR A 305 -12.00 -2.73 22.51
C THR A 305 -13.46 -2.60 22.93
N LEU A 306 -14.36 -2.75 21.96
CA LEU A 306 -15.80 -2.59 22.17
C LEU A 306 -16.32 -3.70 23.10
N SER A 307 -17.20 -3.34 24.02
CA SER A 307 -17.98 -4.29 24.79
C SER A 307 -18.87 -5.11 23.85
N GLN A 308 -19.21 -6.34 24.22
CA GLN A 308 -20.07 -7.24 23.43
C GLN A 308 -21.37 -6.57 22.96
N SER A 309 -21.91 -5.62 23.73
CA SER A 309 -23.13 -4.87 23.39
C SER A 309 -23.05 -4.04 22.11
N THR A 310 -21.86 -3.72 21.60
CA THR A 310 -21.69 -2.93 20.37
C THR A 310 -21.43 -3.79 19.14
N LEU A 311 -21.34 -5.12 19.29
CA LEU A 311 -21.01 -6.03 18.19
C LEU A 311 -22.05 -6.03 17.06
N HIS A 312 -23.32 -5.72 17.35
CA HIS A 312 -24.38 -5.64 16.33
C HIS A 312 -24.26 -4.42 15.40
N GLN A 313 -23.39 -3.45 15.71
CA GLN A 313 -23.22 -2.24 14.90
C GLN A 313 -22.25 -2.43 13.73
N PHE A 314 -21.58 -3.57 13.63
CA PHE A 314 -20.67 -3.82 12.52
C PHE A 314 -21.41 -4.12 11.24
N LYS A 315 -20.89 -3.58 10.14
CA LYS A 315 -21.39 -3.83 8.80
C LYS A 315 -21.26 -5.31 8.46
N GLN A 316 -22.23 -5.81 7.70
CA GLN A 316 -22.14 -7.15 7.11
C GLN A 316 -20.83 -7.32 6.33
N ASP A 317 -20.18 -8.47 6.49
CA ASP A 317 -18.88 -8.84 5.91
C ASP A 317 -17.70 -7.96 6.34
N ALA A 318 -17.85 -7.16 7.40
CA ALA A 318 -16.70 -6.59 8.09
C ALA A 318 -15.83 -7.71 8.68
N VAL A 319 -14.54 -7.45 8.82
CA VAL A 319 -13.55 -8.43 9.24
C VAL A 319 -13.27 -8.33 10.74
N ARG A 320 -13.37 -9.45 11.45
CA ARG A 320 -12.84 -9.67 12.80
C ARG A 320 -11.55 -10.47 12.73
N ALA A 321 -10.42 -9.83 13.02
CA ALA A 321 -9.15 -10.51 13.17
C ALA A 321 -8.88 -10.85 14.63
N HIS A 322 -8.51 -12.10 14.93
CA HIS A 322 -8.31 -12.54 16.31
C HIS A 322 -7.31 -13.69 16.43
N ALA A 323 -7.11 -14.19 17.66
CA ALA A 323 -6.16 -15.25 18.00
C ALA A 323 -4.73 -14.97 17.49
N PHE A 324 -4.31 -13.70 17.53
CA PHE A 324 -2.98 -13.31 17.08
C PHE A 324 -1.91 -13.88 17.99
N MET A 325 -0.91 -14.49 17.36
CA MET A 325 0.33 -14.88 18.00
C MET A 325 1.49 -14.33 17.19
N THR A 326 2.32 -13.48 17.82
CA THR A 326 3.51 -12.93 17.16
C THR A 326 4.76 -13.42 17.87
N LYS A 327 5.75 -13.87 17.09
CA LYS A 327 7.07 -14.25 17.55
C LYS A 327 8.07 -13.17 17.17
N TRP A 328 8.52 -12.42 18.17
CA TRP A 328 9.53 -11.37 18.06
C TRP A 328 10.91 -11.98 18.28
N GLN A 329 11.87 -11.64 17.44
CA GLN A 329 13.22 -12.17 17.51
C GLN A 329 14.02 -11.41 18.57
N VAL A 330 14.76 -12.14 19.41
CA VAL A 330 15.72 -11.54 20.35
C VAL A 330 17.13 -11.65 19.75
N ILE A 331 17.96 -10.62 19.97
CA ILE A 331 19.37 -10.63 19.54
C ILE A 331 20.07 -11.88 20.08
N ARG A 332 20.85 -12.56 19.23
CA ARG A 332 21.67 -13.69 19.68
C ARG A 332 22.72 -13.18 20.67
N ASN A 333 22.86 -13.88 21.79
CA ASN A 333 23.80 -13.52 22.87
C ASN A 333 23.50 -12.17 23.54
N LEU A 334 22.23 -11.77 23.60
CA LEU A 334 21.81 -10.65 24.44
C LEU A 334 22.31 -10.91 25.87
N LYS A 335 23.16 -10.00 26.38
CA LYS A 335 23.85 -10.18 27.67
C LYS A 335 22.82 -10.38 28.78
N ASN A 336 23.06 -11.37 29.63
CA ASN A 336 22.15 -11.76 30.73
C ASN A 336 20.75 -12.22 30.29
N TRP A 337 20.54 -12.59 29.02
CA TRP A 337 19.27 -13.13 28.52
C TRP A 337 19.23 -14.67 28.53
N THR A 338 19.63 -15.29 29.65
CA THR A 338 19.43 -16.73 29.87
C THR A 338 18.17 -16.97 30.68
N ASN A 339 17.69 -18.22 30.69
CA ASN A 339 16.52 -18.61 31.47
C ASN A 339 16.69 -18.29 32.97
N GLU A 340 17.86 -18.58 33.52
CA GLU A 340 18.21 -18.38 34.93
C GLU A 340 18.34 -16.89 35.25
N LYS A 341 18.99 -16.12 34.38
CA LYS A 341 19.17 -14.67 34.56
C LYS A 341 17.86 -13.91 34.44
N ARG A 342 16.99 -14.27 33.50
CA ARG A 342 15.63 -13.71 33.43
C ARG A 342 14.82 -14.03 34.69
N LYS A 343 14.85 -15.28 35.16
CA LYS A 343 14.21 -15.68 36.42
C LYS A 343 14.69 -14.83 37.60
N GLN A 344 16.02 -14.70 37.77
CA GLN A 344 16.64 -13.88 38.81
C GLN A 344 16.17 -12.42 38.73
N TYR A 345 16.17 -11.84 37.53
CA TYR A 345 15.74 -10.46 37.32
C TYR A 345 14.26 -10.26 37.69
N LEU A 346 13.37 -11.13 37.21
CA LEU A 346 11.93 -11.05 37.48
C LEU A 346 11.63 -11.19 38.98
N THR A 347 12.31 -12.11 39.67
CA THR A 347 12.20 -12.24 41.13
C THR A 347 12.70 -10.99 41.86
N ALA A 348 13.87 -10.46 41.49
CA ALA A 348 14.45 -9.28 42.16
C ALA A 348 13.60 -8.01 41.98
N HIS A 349 12.83 -7.90 40.91
CA HIS A 349 11.96 -6.75 40.63
C HIS A 349 10.49 -7.01 40.97
N ASN A 350 10.18 -8.10 41.68
CA ASN A 350 8.80 -8.49 42.05
C ASN A 350 7.84 -8.55 40.85
N ILE A 351 8.33 -8.99 39.69
CA ILE A 351 7.49 -9.15 38.48
C ILE A 351 6.90 -10.56 38.51
N PRO A 352 5.57 -10.74 38.60
CA PRO A 352 4.96 -12.06 38.62
C PRO A 352 5.24 -12.84 37.34
N PHE A 353 5.68 -14.09 37.47
CA PHE A 353 5.93 -14.98 36.34
C PHE A 353 5.65 -16.44 36.67
N GLU A 354 5.42 -17.24 35.62
CA GLU A 354 5.36 -18.70 35.71
C GLU A 354 6.44 -19.34 34.82
N PRO A 355 7.16 -20.38 35.29
CA PRO A 355 8.12 -21.09 34.45
C PRO A 355 7.41 -21.84 33.32
N LEU A 356 8.02 -21.86 32.13
CA LEU A 356 7.54 -22.66 31.00
C LEU A 356 8.23 -24.03 30.99
N GLY A 357 7.45 -25.11 30.95
CA GLY A 357 7.93 -26.50 30.84
C GLY A 357 8.33 -26.90 29.41
N ILE A 358 9.10 -26.07 28.71
CA ILE A 358 9.56 -26.34 27.34
C ILE A 358 11.08 -26.53 27.30
N ALA A 359 11.59 -27.24 26.30
CA ALA A 359 13.03 -27.41 26.11
C ALA A 359 13.73 -26.05 25.94
N GLY A 360 14.74 -25.79 26.78
CA GLY A 360 15.44 -24.49 26.86
C GLY A 360 14.83 -23.50 27.87
N GLY A 361 13.75 -23.87 28.54
CA GLY A 361 13.08 -23.07 29.56
C GLY A 361 12.36 -21.84 29.01
N GLY A 362 11.98 -20.94 29.92
CA GLY A 362 11.30 -19.69 29.62
C GLY A 362 10.42 -19.22 30.76
N GLN A 363 9.96 -17.99 30.67
CA GLN A 363 9.05 -17.39 31.65
C GLN A 363 7.81 -16.87 30.96
N ARG A 364 6.64 -17.16 31.53
CA ARG A 364 5.37 -16.55 31.19
C ARG A 364 5.12 -15.37 32.09
N ILE A 365 4.93 -14.19 31.52
CA ILE A 365 4.49 -12.99 32.24
C ILE A 365 3.15 -12.50 31.66
N ILE A 366 2.46 -11.63 32.40
CA ILE A 366 1.27 -10.92 31.94
C ILE A 366 1.61 -9.45 31.75
N VAL A 367 1.43 -8.93 30.53
CA VAL A 367 1.67 -7.51 30.20
C VAL A 367 0.44 -6.97 29.51
N GLU A 368 -0.16 -5.92 30.07
CA GLU A 368 -1.41 -5.32 29.56
C GLU A 368 -2.53 -6.36 29.37
N GLY A 369 -2.65 -7.32 30.29
CA GLY A 369 -3.62 -8.41 30.24
C GLY A 369 -3.34 -9.46 29.15
N LYS A 370 -2.17 -9.41 28.50
CA LYS A 370 -1.74 -10.38 27.47
C LYS A 370 -0.69 -11.33 28.03
N LYS A 371 -0.79 -12.59 27.61
CA LYS A 371 0.17 -13.63 27.95
C LYS A 371 1.41 -13.49 27.06
N VAL A 372 2.57 -13.33 27.67
CA VAL A 372 3.85 -13.15 26.99
C VAL A 372 4.83 -14.23 27.44
N TRP A 373 5.46 -14.90 26.48
CA TRP A 373 6.52 -15.88 26.72
C TRP A 373 7.88 -15.28 26.41
N LEU A 374 8.73 -15.23 27.43
CA LEU A 374 10.11 -14.79 27.34
C LEU A 374 11.01 -16.02 27.13
N LEU A 375 11.49 -16.22 25.89
CA LEU A 375 12.37 -17.33 25.51
C LEU A 375 13.78 -16.82 25.19
N ASN A 376 14.75 -17.73 25.09
CA ASN A 376 16.17 -17.37 24.85
C ASN A 376 16.40 -16.69 23.48
N HIS A 377 15.59 -17.00 22.47
CA HIS A 377 15.76 -16.48 21.12
C HIS A 377 14.55 -15.71 20.59
N SER A 378 13.50 -15.59 21.40
CA SER A 378 12.27 -14.92 20.97
C SER A 378 11.37 -14.53 22.13
N ILE A 379 10.51 -13.56 21.86
CA ILE A 379 9.36 -13.22 22.70
C ILE A 379 8.10 -13.59 21.94
N ILE A 380 7.21 -14.37 22.56
CA ILE A 380 5.93 -14.75 21.95
C ILE A 380 4.80 -14.04 22.68
N ILE A 381 4.00 -13.26 21.95
CA ILE A 381 2.82 -12.60 22.50
C ILE A 381 1.60 -13.39 22.06
N HIS A 382 0.81 -13.84 23.03
CA HIS A 382 -0.49 -14.47 22.82
C HIS A 382 -1.60 -13.44 23.04
N ASP A 383 -2.36 -13.15 21.99
CA ASP A 383 -3.45 -12.20 22.05
C ASP A 383 -4.78 -12.82 21.66
N LYS A 384 -5.70 -12.84 22.63
CA LYS A 384 -7.08 -13.29 22.46
C LYS A 384 -8.04 -12.15 22.10
N ALA A 385 -7.56 -10.90 21.99
CA ALA A 385 -8.41 -9.79 21.58
C ALA A 385 -8.89 -9.95 20.14
N SER A 386 -10.05 -9.35 19.88
CA SER A 386 -10.61 -9.19 18.56
C SER A 386 -10.33 -7.79 18.04
N TYR A 387 -9.96 -7.70 16.77
CA TYR A 387 -9.66 -6.47 16.05
C TYR A 387 -10.59 -6.37 14.86
N PHE A 388 -11.40 -5.31 14.82
CA PHE A 388 -12.45 -5.15 13.82
C PHE A 388 -12.06 -4.10 12.78
N ALA A 389 -12.28 -4.39 11.50
CA ALA A 389 -12.12 -3.43 10.40
C ALA A 389 -12.86 -3.91 9.15
N GLU A 390 -13.06 -3.03 8.16
CA GLU A 390 -13.65 -3.41 6.86
C GLU A 390 -12.77 -4.42 6.08
N LEU A 391 -11.45 -4.40 6.30
CA LEU A 391 -10.47 -5.22 5.58
C LEU A 391 -9.53 -5.95 6.54
N ALA A 392 -9.18 -7.19 6.20
CA ALA A 392 -8.26 -8.02 6.98
C ALA A 392 -6.90 -7.37 7.20
N LEU A 393 -6.35 -6.68 6.18
CA LEU A 393 -5.08 -5.97 6.29
C LEU A 393 -5.12 -4.87 7.36
N THR A 394 -6.23 -4.13 7.44
CA THR A 394 -6.41 -3.05 8.42
C THR A 394 -6.50 -3.62 9.83
N ALA A 395 -7.33 -4.66 10.04
CA ALA A 395 -7.45 -5.32 11.34
C ALA A 395 -6.10 -5.91 11.81
N LYS A 396 -5.34 -6.52 10.89
CA LYS A 396 -3.98 -7.02 11.15
C LYS A 396 -3.02 -5.92 11.57
N ASN A 397 -2.98 -4.80 10.84
CA ASN A 397 -2.08 -3.69 11.16
C ASN A 397 -2.39 -3.12 12.55
N THR A 398 -3.66 -3.03 12.93
CA THR A 398 -4.06 -2.65 14.28
C THR A 398 -3.52 -3.62 15.33
N ALA A 399 -3.69 -4.93 15.12
CA ALA A 399 -3.18 -5.95 16.04
C ALA A 399 -1.65 -5.85 16.19
N LEU A 400 -0.93 -5.70 15.08
CA LEU A 400 0.53 -5.56 15.09
C LEU A 400 1.00 -4.28 15.79
N ALA A 401 0.30 -3.15 15.59
CA ALA A 401 0.58 -1.92 16.31
C ALA A 401 0.42 -2.09 17.83
N LYS A 402 -0.63 -2.82 18.27
CA LYS A 402 -0.82 -3.13 19.69
C LYS A 402 0.27 -4.06 20.23
N HIS A 403 0.66 -5.09 19.48
CA HIS A 403 1.76 -5.99 19.88
C HIS A 403 3.10 -5.26 19.95
N LEU A 404 3.38 -4.32 19.04
CA LEU A 404 4.57 -3.47 19.10
C LEU A 404 4.58 -2.60 20.36
N SER A 405 3.43 -2.03 20.75
CA SER A 405 3.29 -1.30 22.02
C SER A 405 3.60 -2.19 23.23
N ILE A 406 3.14 -3.44 23.22
CA ILE A 406 3.44 -4.42 24.29
C ILE A 406 4.93 -4.73 24.33
N ILE A 407 5.61 -4.90 23.18
CA ILE A 407 7.07 -5.08 23.13
C ILE A 407 7.79 -3.89 23.77
N LYS A 408 7.42 -2.66 23.41
CA LYS A 408 7.99 -1.46 24.03
C LYS A 408 7.70 -1.37 25.54
N HIS A 409 6.57 -1.89 25.98
CA HIS A 409 6.29 -2.01 27.42
C HIS A 409 7.23 -3.02 28.09
N ILE A 410 7.43 -4.19 27.47
CA ILE A 410 8.36 -5.22 27.98
C ILE A 410 9.79 -4.70 28.01
N GLU A 411 10.23 -3.96 27.00
CA GLU A 411 11.57 -3.35 26.95
C GLU A 411 11.81 -2.40 28.13
N ARG A 412 10.80 -1.58 28.46
CA ARG A 412 10.85 -0.70 29.64
C ARG A 412 10.81 -1.49 30.95
N LEU A 413 9.95 -2.50 31.04
CA LEU A 413 9.79 -3.35 32.22
C LEU A 413 11.06 -4.15 32.56
N LEU A 414 11.80 -4.58 31.54
CA LEU A 414 12.99 -5.43 31.69
C LEU A 414 14.31 -4.67 31.49
N HIS A 415 14.25 -3.35 31.30
CA HIS A 415 15.40 -2.50 31.01
C HIS A 415 16.32 -3.04 29.90
N VAL A 416 15.72 -3.48 28.79
CA VAL A 416 16.43 -4.10 27.67
C VAL A 416 15.80 -3.68 26.35
N SER A 417 16.59 -3.62 25.27
CA SER A 417 16.08 -3.39 23.91
C SER A 417 16.11 -4.70 23.10
N PHE A 418 15.05 -4.96 22.35
CA PHE A 418 14.95 -6.08 21.42
C PHE A 418 15.13 -5.65 19.96
N GLU A 419 15.49 -4.40 19.69
CA GLU A 419 15.76 -3.90 18.35
C GLU A 419 17.01 -4.55 17.74
N ILE A 420 16.89 -5.08 16.52
CA ILE A 420 17.98 -5.67 15.74
C ILE A 420 18.30 -4.70 14.61
N LYS A 421 19.43 -3.99 14.73
CA LYS A 421 19.85 -2.94 13.78
C LYS A 421 18.84 -1.77 13.69
N GLY A 422 18.21 -1.42 14.81
CA GLY A 422 17.25 -0.32 14.90
C GLY A 422 15.80 -0.69 14.55
N ASP A 423 15.52 -1.96 14.26
CA ASP A 423 14.17 -2.44 13.94
C ASP A 423 13.77 -3.66 14.78
N HIS A 424 12.48 -3.80 15.08
CA HIS A 424 11.95 -5.04 15.67
C HIS A 424 11.65 -6.08 14.59
N ILE A 425 12.34 -7.22 14.63
CA ILE A 425 12.11 -8.33 13.70
C ILE A 425 11.08 -9.28 14.30
N PHE A 426 9.99 -9.54 13.59
CA PHE A 426 8.95 -10.46 14.04
C PHE A 426 8.31 -11.26 12.91
N LYS A 427 7.62 -12.33 13.28
CA LYS A 427 6.71 -13.06 12.40
C LYS A 427 5.37 -13.33 13.09
N VAL A 428 4.30 -13.36 12.31
CA VAL A 428 2.98 -13.80 12.78
C VAL A 428 2.95 -15.32 12.74
N ALA A 429 2.88 -15.95 13.90
CA ALA A 429 2.85 -17.40 14.06
C ALA A 429 1.42 -17.97 13.97
N ARG A 430 0.42 -17.18 14.37
CA ARG A 430 -1.01 -17.51 14.27
C ARG A 430 -1.81 -16.23 14.04
N GLN A 431 -2.79 -16.29 13.17
CA GLN A 431 -3.73 -15.20 12.89
C GLN A 431 -4.98 -15.80 12.27
N HIS A 432 -6.13 -15.32 12.70
CA HIS A 432 -7.42 -15.73 12.16
C HIS A 432 -8.16 -14.49 11.64
N PHE A 433 -8.94 -14.64 10.58
CA PHE A 433 -9.76 -13.57 10.02
C PHE A 433 -11.17 -14.08 9.69
N ALA A 434 -12.16 -13.57 10.40
CA ALA A 434 -13.58 -13.90 10.21
C ALA A 434 -14.30 -12.78 9.46
N LEU A 435 -15.09 -13.12 8.44
CA LEU A 435 -16.13 -12.26 7.89
C LEU A 435 -17.35 -12.37 8.79
N MET A 436 -17.75 -11.26 9.41
CA MET A 436 -18.88 -11.22 10.34
C MET A 436 -20.21 -11.09 9.59
N GLN A 437 -21.26 -11.69 10.15
CA GLN A 437 -22.61 -11.70 9.60
C GLN A 437 -22.63 -12.23 8.16
N ASN A 438 -21.78 -13.21 7.89
CA ASN A 438 -21.65 -13.78 6.57
C ASN A 438 -22.84 -14.71 6.29
N ALA A 439 -23.45 -14.58 5.11
CA ALA A 439 -24.67 -15.32 4.77
C ALA A 439 -24.49 -16.85 4.79
N LEU A 440 -23.32 -17.35 4.34
CA LEU A 440 -23.02 -18.79 4.41
C LEU A 440 -22.89 -19.25 5.85
N ALA A 441 -22.20 -18.48 6.69
CA ALA A 441 -22.06 -18.81 8.10
C ALA A 441 -23.40 -18.84 8.82
N GLN A 442 -24.29 -17.87 8.53
CA GLN A 442 -25.64 -17.83 9.06
C GLN A 442 -26.43 -19.08 8.67
N GLN A 443 -26.41 -19.48 7.40
CA GLN A 443 -27.09 -20.68 6.92
C GLN A 443 -26.63 -21.95 7.68
N TYR A 444 -25.32 -22.15 7.82
CA TYR A 444 -24.77 -23.31 8.54
C TYR A 444 -25.09 -23.28 10.03
N ASN A 445 -25.08 -22.09 10.65
CA ASN A 445 -25.44 -21.95 12.07
C ASN A 445 -26.93 -22.21 12.32
N GLU A 446 -27.81 -21.78 11.41
CA GLU A 446 -29.25 -22.05 11.46
C GLU A 446 -29.57 -23.54 11.27
N SER A 447 -28.84 -24.24 10.39
CA SER A 447 -28.98 -25.69 10.22
C SER A 447 -28.30 -26.52 11.31
N GLY A 448 -27.49 -25.90 12.18
CA GLY A 448 -26.68 -26.59 13.19
C GLY A 448 -25.52 -27.40 12.61
N GLU A 449 -25.16 -27.14 11.36
CA GLU A 449 -24.08 -27.82 10.64
C GLU A 449 -22.73 -27.13 10.84
N LYS A 450 -21.65 -27.84 10.54
CA LYS A 450 -20.28 -27.31 10.56
C LYS A 450 -19.60 -27.51 9.23
N LEU A 451 -18.92 -26.47 8.76
CA LEU A 451 -18.08 -26.54 7.56
C LEU A 451 -16.63 -26.32 7.95
N GLU A 452 -15.78 -27.28 7.61
CA GLU A 452 -14.32 -27.18 7.69
C GLU A 452 -13.71 -27.54 6.33
N ILE A 453 -12.92 -26.64 5.76
CA ILE A 453 -12.22 -26.88 4.51
C ILE A 453 -10.73 -27.01 4.77
N ARG A 454 -10.19 -28.17 4.39
CA ARG A 454 -8.78 -28.53 4.52
C ARG A 454 -8.13 -28.65 3.16
N ASN A 455 -6.84 -28.33 3.09
CA ASN A 455 -5.99 -28.60 1.93
C ASN A 455 -4.73 -29.37 2.38
N GLY A 456 -3.79 -29.62 1.48
CA GLY A 456 -2.53 -30.31 1.83
C GLY A 456 -1.67 -29.62 2.91
N LYS A 457 -2.00 -28.38 3.31
CA LYS A 457 -1.36 -27.60 4.39
C LYS A 457 -2.19 -27.55 5.67
N GLY A 458 -3.34 -28.24 5.71
CA GLY A 458 -4.23 -28.32 6.87
C GLY A 458 -5.51 -27.50 6.72
N LEU A 459 -6.14 -27.20 7.86
CA LEU A 459 -7.36 -26.39 7.94
C LEU A 459 -7.06 -24.95 7.53
N TRP A 460 -7.82 -24.40 6.60
CA TRP A 460 -7.63 -23.02 6.14
C TRP A 460 -8.90 -22.18 6.16
N PHE A 461 -10.09 -22.81 6.13
CA PHE A 461 -11.39 -22.15 6.23
C PHE A 461 -12.34 -22.95 7.11
N LEU A 462 -13.14 -22.27 7.92
CA LEU A 462 -14.18 -22.87 8.75
C LEU A 462 -15.33 -21.89 9.01
N ILE A 463 -16.51 -22.42 9.35
CA ILE A 463 -17.61 -21.62 9.89
C ILE A 463 -17.57 -21.69 11.41
N ASP A 464 -17.62 -20.52 12.04
CA ASP A 464 -17.70 -20.36 13.50
C ASP A 464 -18.90 -19.47 13.87
N ASN A 465 -19.34 -19.58 15.12
CA ASN A 465 -20.36 -18.69 15.67
C ASN A 465 -19.92 -18.09 17.01
N SER A 466 -18.63 -17.75 17.12
CA SER A 466 -18.13 -17.01 18.26
C SER A 466 -18.90 -15.69 18.41
N PHE A 467 -19.45 -15.44 19.59
CA PHE A 467 -20.21 -14.23 19.93
C PHE A 467 -21.51 -14.02 19.13
N ASN A 468 -22.11 -15.08 18.57
CA ASN A 468 -23.32 -14.99 17.74
C ASN A 468 -23.12 -14.06 16.52
N LEU A 469 -21.93 -14.14 15.91
CA LEU A 469 -21.51 -13.26 14.82
C LEU A 469 -21.63 -13.89 13.43
N ASN A 470 -22.00 -15.17 13.29
CA ASN A 470 -22.09 -15.86 12.01
C ASN A 470 -20.84 -15.67 11.15
N GLU A 471 -19.76 -16.36 11.52
CA GLU A 471 -18.42 -16.08 11.05
C GLU A 471 -17.92 -17.06 10.00
N ALA A 472 -17.54 -16.54 8.83
CA ALA A 472 -16.77 -17.29 7.84
C ALA A 472 -15.27 -16.98 8.03
N GLU A 473 -14.53 -17.94 8.59
CA GLU A 473 -13.21 -17.71 9.16
C GLU A 473 -12.09 -18.39 8.37
N THR A 474 -11.00 -17.65 8.10
CA THR A 474 -9.75 -18.22 7.59
C THR A 474 -8.69 -18.27 8.67
N VAL A 475 -7.97 -19.39 8.77
CA VAL A 475 -7.10 -19.69 9.94
C VAL A 475 -5.64 -20.02 9.60
N HIS A 476 -5.28 -20.09 8.32
CA HIS A 476 -3.93 -20.49 7.92
C HIS A 476 -2.84 -19.46 8.34
N PRO A 477 -1.76 -19.86 9.02
CA PRO A 477 -0.77 -18.93 9.59
C PRO A 477 -0.15 -17.96 8.58
N GLY A 478 0.09 -18.40 7.35
CA GLY A 478 0.75 -17.60 6.32
C GLY A 478 -0.19 -16.90 5.33
N SER A 479 -1.40 -17.43 5.14
CA SER A 479 -2.30 -17.01 4.04
C SER A 479 -3.70 -16.61 4.50
N ALA A 480 -4.07 -16.74 5.78
CA ALA A 480 -5.42 -16.40 6.24
C ALA A 480 -5.88 -15.01 5.79
N MET A 481 -4.99 -14.01 5.83
CA MET A 481 -5.31 -12.65 5.36
C MET A 481 -5.62 -12.60 3.85
N THR A 482 -4.82 -13.27 3.02
CA THR A 482 -5.04 -13.31 1.57
C THR A 482 -6.25 -14.16 1.20
N ASP A 483 -6.46 -15.25 1.93
CA ASP A 483 -7.59 -16.15 1.72
C ASP A 483 -8.89 -15.47 2.13
N ASN A 484 -8.90 -14.70 3.23
CA ASN A 484 -10.05 -13.92 3.67
C ASN A 484 -10.46 -12.92 2.59
N LYS A 485 -9.49 -12.23 1.95
CA LYS A 485 -9.78 -11.32 0.84
C LYS A 485 -10.43 -12.07 -0.33
N LYS A 486 -9.93 -13.25 -0.71
CA LYS A 486 -10.52 -14.05 -1.81
C LYS A 486 -11.94 -14.48 -1.49
N VAL A 487 -12.19 -14.90 -0.25
CA VAL A 487 -13.54 -15.26 0.22
C VAL A 487 -14.46 -14.04 0.17
N GLN A 488 -13.99 -12.89 0.66
CA GLN A 488 -14.75 -11.63 0.62
C GLN A 488 -15.05 -11.19 -0.82
N ASP A 489 -14.06 -11.24 -1.72
CA ASP A 489 -14.22 -10.92 -3.13
C ASP A 489 -15.24 -11.87 -3.80
N PHE A 490 -15.18 -13.17 -3.48
CA PHE A 490 -16.14 -14.16 -3.97
C PHE A 490 -17.57 -13.83 -3.52
N PHE A 491 -17.82 -13.61 -2.22
CA PHE A 491 -19.15 -13.24 -1.75
C PHE A 491 -19.63 -11.90 -2.30
N ASN A 492 -18.74 -10.91 -2.43
CA ASN A 492 -19.08 -9.63 -3.05
C ASN A 492 -19.45 -9.81 -4.52
N SER A 493 -18.76 -10.70 -5.25
CA SER A 493 -19.10 -11.03 -6.64
C SER A 493 -20.48 -11.69 -6.75
N LEU A 494 -20.80 -12.64 -5.86
CA LEU A 494 -22.13 -13.25 -5.79
C LEU A 494 -23.24 -12.24 -5.44
N LYS A 495 -22.95 -11.26 -4.58
CA LYS A 495 -23.91 -10.18 -4.26
C LYS A 495 -24.14 -9.24 -5.43
N ALA A 496 -23.08 -8.91 -6.16
CA ALA A 496 -23.15 -8.02 -7.31
C ALA A 496 -23.78 -8.70 -8.55
N GLN A 497 -23.51 -9.99 -8.72
CA GLN A 497 -23.99 -10.82 -9.82
C GLN A 497 -24.46 -12.16 -9.25
N PRO A 498 -25.70 -12.23 -8.72
CA PRO A 498 -26.25 -13.47 -8.20
C PRO A 498 -26.27 -14.55 -9.27
N ILE A 499 -25.54 -15.64 -9.03
CA ILE A 499 -25.61 -16.83 -9.86
C ILE A 499 -26.85 -17.61 -9.43
N THR A 500 -27.94 -17.45 -10.17
CA THR A 500 -29.17 -18.24 -9.97
C THR A 500 -29.11 -19.52 -10.79
N THR A 501 -29.85 -20.55 -10.36
CA THR A 501 -30.02 -21.76 -11.17
C THR A 501 -30.53 -21.43 -12.57
N ASP A 502 -31.49 -20.49 -12.67
CA ASP A 502 -32.03 -20.02 -13.95
C ASP A 502 -30.96 -19.38 -14.83
N PHE A 503 -30.05 -18.58 -14.26
CA PHE A 503 -28.93 -18.00 -15.01
C PHE A 503 -28.03 -19.09 -15.59
N VAL A 504 -27.67 -20.10 -14.80
CA VAL A 504 -26.83 -21.21 -15.25
C VAL A 504 -27.53 -22.02 -16.34
N LEU A 505 -28.81 -22.37 -16.13
CA LEU A 505 -29.60 -23.12 -17.12
C LEU A 505 -29.77 -22.33 -18.42
N THR A 506 -30.02 -21.03 -18.33
CA THR A 506 -30.15 -20.14 -19.51
C THR A 506 -28.82 -20.03 -20.25
N ALA A 507 -27.70 -19.87 -19.55
CA ALA A 507 -26.37 -19.83 -20.16
C ALA A 507 -26.02 -21.16 -20.84
N MET A 508 -26.32 -22.30 -20.21
CA MET A 508 -26.12 -23.62 -20.80
C MET A 508 -27.00 -23.84 -22.04
N ALA A 509 -28.27 -23.44 -22.00
CA ALA A 509 -29.17 -23.52 -23.14
C ALA A 509 -28.67 -22.65 -24.32
N GLY A 510 -28.16 -21.44 -24.03
CA GLY A 510 -27.55 -20.58 -25.04
C GLY A 510 -26.29 -21.19 -25.67
N ILE A 511 -25.43 -21.83 -24.88
CA ILE A 511 -24.24 -22.56 -25.39
C ILE A 511 -24.68 -23.72 -26.29
N GLN A 512 -25.69 -24.50 -25.87
CA GLN A 512 -26.22 -25.61 -26.66
C GLN A 512 -26.83 -25.14 -27.99
N ALA A 513 -27.62 -24.06 -27.97
CA ALA A 513 -28.19 -23.47 -29.17
C ALA A 513 -27.10 -22.99 -30.15
N ASN A 514 -26.04 -22.34 -29.65
CA ASN A 514 -24.92 -21.91 -30.48
C ASN A 514 -24.14 -23.10 -31.07
N GLN A 515 -23.97 -24.19 -30.30
CA GLN A 515 -23.36 -25.42 -30.80
C GLN A 515 -24.21 -26.09 -31.89
N ALA A 516 -25.54 -26.09 -31.74
CA ALA A 516 -26.46 -26.58 -32.77
C ALA A 516 -26.37 -25.76 -34.06
N ALA A 517 -26.40 -24.42 -33.96
CA ALA A 517 -26.25 -23.53 -35.11
C ALA A 517 -24.88 -23.70 -35.80
N PHE A 518 -23.81 -23.89 -35.03
CA PHE A 518 -22.48 -24.18 -35.58
C PHE A 518 -22.45 -25.51 -36.34
N ALA A 519 -23.10 -26.56 -35.82
CA ALA A 519 -23.19 -27.85 -36.49
C ALA A 519 -23.98 -27.78 -37.81
N GLU A 520 -25.07 -27.01 -37.83
CA GLU A 520 -25.85 -26.73 -39.04
C GLU A 520 -25.02 -26.00 -40.08
N ASN A 521 -24.33 -24.92 -39.69
CA ASN A 521 -23.42 -24.17 -40.56
C ASN A 521 -22.30 -25.05 -41.12
N MET A 522 -21.72 -25.93 -40.30
CA MET A 522 -20.70 -26.88 -40.75
C MET A 522 -21.25 -27.85 -41.78
N THR A 523 -22.49 -28.32 -41.59
CA THR A 523 -23.17 -29.21 -42.54
C THR A 523 -23.40 -28.52 -43.88
N SER A 524 -23.91 -27.29 -43.85
CA SER A 524 -24.09 -26.45 -45.04
C SER A 524 -22.76 -26.17 -45.75
N HIS A 525 -21.69 -25.90 -45.01
CA HIS A 525 -20.36 -25.67 -45.57
C HIS A 525 -19.80 -26.92 -46.26
N ILE A 526 -19.94 -28.10 -45.64
CA ILE A 526 -19.56 -29.39 -46.24
C ILE A 526 -20.32 -29.62 -47.54
N GLU A 527 -21.61 -29.29 -47.57
CA GLU A 527 -22.43 -29.39 -48.78
C GLU A 527 -21.96 -28.45 -49.89
N ALA A 528 -21.68 -27.18 -49.56
CA ALA A 528 -21.13 -26.23 -50.52
C ALA A 528 -19.78 -26.70 -51.11
N VAL A 529 -18.90 -27.27 -50.29
CA VAL A 529 -17.63 -27.84 -50.74
C VAL A 529 -17.85 -29.05 -51.66
N ARG A 530 -18.82 -29.92 -51.35
CA ARG A 530 -19.19 -31.05 -52.23
C ARG A 530 -19.70 -30.56 -53.58
N ASN A 531 -20.60 -29.58 -53.59
CA ASN A 531 -21.14 -29.01 -54.82
C ASN A 531 -20.05 -28.35 -55.68
N LEU A 532 -19.13 -27.61 -55.06
CA LEU A 532 -17.96 -27.05 -55.74
C LEU A 532 -17.09 -28.16 -56.34
N SER A 533 -16.84 -29.24 -55.58
CA SER A 533 -16.05 -30.38 -56.05
C SER A 533 -16.67 -31.06 -57.28
N THR A 534 -18.00 -31.24 -57.27
CA THR A 534 -18.74 -31.77 -58.43
C THR A 534 -18.61 -30.82 -59.63
N GLY A 535 -18.86 -29.52 -59.45
CA GLY A 535 -18.74 -28.55 -60.54
C GLY A 535 -17.33 -28.48 -61.16
N VAL A 536 -16.27 -28.61 -60.35
CA VAL A 536 -14.89 -28.69 -60.84
C VAL A 536 -14.66 -29.96 -61.67
N LYS A 537 -15.22 -31.10 -61.25
CA LYS A 537 -15.13 -32.36 -62.03
C LYS A 537 -15.84 -32.23 -63.37
N ASP A 538 -17.05 -31.67 -63.37
CA ASP A 538 -17.84 -31.49 -64.60
C ASP A 538 -17.12 -30.55 -65.58
N MET A 539 -16.59 -29.42 -65.08
CA MET A 539 -15.77 -28.51 -65.87
C MET A 539 -14.51 -29.21 -66.43
N THR A 540 -13.85 -30.04 -65.63
CA THR A 540 -12.67 -30.81 -66.07
C THR A 540 -13.04 -31.80 -67.17
N ALA A 541 -14.18 -32.49 -67.05
CA ALA A 541 -14.68 -33.42 -68.05
C ALA A 541 -15.00 -32.71 -69.38
N ALA A 542 -15.68 -31.56 -69.32
CA ALA A 542 -15.98 -30.74 -70.49
C ALA A 542 -14.70 -30.28 -71.20
N ILE A 543 -13.70 -29.77 -70.45
CA ILE A 543 -12.40 -29.38 -71.00
C ILE A 543 -11.73 -30.55 -71.72
N ASN A 544 -11.81 -31.77 -71.17
CA ASN A 544 -11.23 -32.95 -71.80
C ASN A 544 -11.95 -33.37 -73.08
N GLN A 545 -13.27 -33.22 -73.15
CA GLN A 545 -14.03 -33.47 -74.38
C GLN A 545 -13.61 -32.49 -75.49
N PHE A 546 -13.43 -31.19 -75.17
CA PHE A 546 -12.95 -30.19 -76.14
C PHE A 546 -11.52 -30.42 -76.62
N LYS A 547 -10.72 -31.23 -75.90
CA LYS A 547 -9.33 -31.53 -76.26
C LYS A 547 -9.18 -32.76 -77.17
N GLN A 548 -10.25 -33.52 -77.44
CA GLN A 548 -10.18 -34.63 -78.38
C GLN A 548 -10.30 -34.08 -79.82
N PRO A 549 -9.28 -34.28 -80.68
CA PRO A 549 -9.23 -33.73 -82.04
C PRO A 549 -10.21 -34.37 -83.01
#